data_AF-A0A914ZT24-F1
#
_entry.id   AF-A0A914ZT24-F1
#
_cell.length_a   1.000
_cell.length_b   1.000
_cell.length_c   1.000
_cell.angle_alpha   90.00
_cell.angle_beta   90.00
_cell.angle_gamma   90.00
#
_symmetry.space_group_name_H-M   'P 1'
#
loop_
_entity.id
_entity.type
_entity.pdbx_description
1 polymer ?
#
loop_
_entity_poly.entity_id
_entity_poly.type
_entity_poly.pdbx_seq_one_letter_code
_entity_poly.pdbx_strand_id
1 'polypeptide(L)'
;MRVGVVHRALELVFFHNESIWPAKMKELISHSCSVIPDFITEKEERSLLNEIEPHMKRLRYEKSHWDDAIHLFREREQRRWSEENESIIQRVRDKSFKKGDAHLSYVHILDLHKDGVIKPHIDSIRYCGDVISGMCLLSDAVLRLRHKDRKDELIVDFFVPRRCLYRMGEYGRYEFTHEVLGKDESFFNGRPVPRDRRISVICRDLPKAFVEAQERAKEIAAHSVGAKINGEATQNEKLK
;
A
#
# COMPACT_ATOMS: atom_id res chain seq x y z
N MET A 1 -30.03 -20.98 9.37
CA MET A 1 -28.98 -19.96 9.63
C MET A 1 -27.79 -20.04 8.64
N ARG A 2 -28.03 -20.22 7.33
CA ARG A 2 -26.98 -20.32 6.29
C ARG A 2 -27.19 -19.38 5.11
N VAL A 3 -27.99 -18.33 5.28
CA VAL A 3 -28.37 -17.38 4.21
C VAL A 3 -27.72 -16.00 4.40
N GLY A 4 -27.16 -15.70 5.58
CA GLY A 4 -26.59 -14.38 5.89
C GLY A 4 -25.12 -14.16 5.54
N VAL A 5 -24.37 -15.22 5.21
CA VAL A 5 -22.91 -15.12 4.96
C VAL A 5 -22.59 -15.03 3.46
N VAL A 6 -23.53 -15.43 2.59
CA VAL A 6 -23.29 -15.54 1.13
C VAL A 6 -23.53 -14.22 0.39
N HIS A 7 -24.02 -13.16 1.05
CA HIS A 7 -24.29 -11.86 0.41
C HIS A 7 -23.19 -10.78 0.56
N ARG A 8 -22.08 -11.03 1.26
CA ARG A 8 -21.06 -9.98 1.51
C ARG A 8 -19.90 -9.90 0.52
N ALA A 9 -19.76 -10.84 -0.40
CA ALA A 9 -18.56 -10.97 -1.22
C ALA A 9 -18.60 -10.28 -2.61
N LEU A 10 -19.61 -9.44 -2.91
CA LEU A 10 -19.79 -8.85 -4.24
C LEU A 10 -19.75 -7.31 -4.33
N GLU A 11 -19.56 -6.55 -3.25
CA GLU A 11 -19.72 -5.07 -3.31
C GLU A 11 -18.58 -4.29 -2.62
N LEU A 12 -17.32 -4.60 -2.92
CA LEU A 12 -16.18 -3.78 -2.42
C LEU A 12 -15.54 -2.90 -3.50
N VAL A 13 -15.94 -3.05 -4.76
CA VAL A 13 -15.44 -2.29 -5.90
C VAL A 13 -16.63 -1.76 -6.68
N PHE A 14 -16.61 -0.47 -7.01
CA PHE A 14 -17.68 0.19 -7.75
C PHE A 14 -17.11 1.03 -8.88
N PHE A 15 -17.38 0.64 -10.12
CA PHE A 15 -17.00 1.41 -11.31
C PHE A 15 -18.07 2.45 -11.62
N HIS A 16 -17.72 3.73 -11.56
CA HIS A 16 -18.61 4.80 -12.01
C HIS A 16 -18.71 4.79 -13.53
N ASN A 17 -19.89 5.16 -14.05
CA ASN A 17 -20.16 5.22 -15.49
C ASN A 17 -19.72 3.95 -16.23
N GLU A 18 -20.04 2.77 -15.68
CA GLU A 18 -19.47 1.49 -16.09
C GLU A 18 -19.48 1.24 -17.61
N SER A 19 -20.48 1.77 -18.33
CA SER A 19 -20.61 1.65 -19.80
C SER A 19 -19.51 2.30 -20.61
N ILE A 20 -18.78 3.30 -20.07
CA ILE A 20 -17.72 4.01 -20.81
C ILE A 20 -16.33 3.40 -20.59
N TRP A 21 -16.23 2.40 -19.72
CA TRP A 21 -14.96 1.75 -19.39
C TRP A 21 -14.55 0.74 -20.47
N PRO A 22 -13.35 0.87 -21.05
CA PRO A 22 -12.81 -0.18 -21.91
C PRO A 22 -12.61 -1.47 -21.12
N ALA A 23 -13.11 -2.60 -21.67
CA ALA A 23 -13.08 -3.90 -20.99
C ALA A 23 -11.68 -4.28 -20.49
N LYS A 24 -10.65 -3.98 -21.30
CA LYS A 24 -9.25 -4.26 -20.94
C LYS A 24 -8.78 -3.49 -19.71
N MET A 25 -9.21 -2.23 -19.55
CA MET A 25 -8.82 -1.43 -18.38
C MET A 25 -9.49 -1.95 -17.11
N LYS A 26 -10.78 -2.34 -17.19
CA LYS A 26 -11.47 -2.97 -16.05
C LYS A 26 -10.79 -4.26 -15.64
N GLU A 27 -10.42 -5.09 -16.61
CA GLU A 27 -9.65 -6.31 -16.36
C GLU A 27 -8.33 -5.98 -15.65
N LEU A 28 -7.55 -5.01 -16.14
CA LEU A 28 -6.27 -4.63 -15.53
C LEU A 28 -6.43 -4.08 -14.11
N ILE A 29 -7.46 -3.26 -13.85
CA ILE A 29 -7.78 -2.77 -12.49
C ILE A 29 -8.14 -3.95 -11.58
N SER A 30 -9.03 -4.83 -12.00
CA SER A 30 -9.45 -5.99 -11.19
C SER A 30 -8.33 -6.97 -10.87
N HIS A 31 -7.30 -7.06 -11.72
CA HIS A 31 -6.11 -7.89 -11.45
C HIS A 31 -5.06 -7.18 -10.58
N SER A 32 -4.97 -5.85 -10.68
CA SER A 32 -3.91 -5.07 -10.02
C SER A 32 -4.36 -4.44 -8.70
N CYS A 33 -5.66 -4.30 -8.46
CA CYS A 33 -6.21 -3.71 -7.24
C CYS A 33 -7.21 -4.66 -6.57
N SER A 34 -7.17 -4.75 -5.25
CA SER A 34 -8.07 -5.61 -4.49
C SER A 34 -8.28 -5.13 -3.06
N VAL A 35 -9.38 -5.59 -2.44
CA VAL A 35 -9.66 -5.40 -1.02
C VAL A 35 -10.00 -6.76 -0.41
N ILE A 36 -9.32 -7.09 0.68
CA ILE A 36 -9.57 -8.29 1.49
C ILE A 36 -10.22 -7.83 2.79
N PRO A 37 -11.53 -8.01 2.98
CA PRO A 37 -12.21 -7.64 4.22
C PRO A 37 -11.78 -8.59 5.35
N ASP A 38 -11.88 -8.12 6.60
CA ASP A 38 -11.56 -8.89 7.81
C ASP A 38 -10.19 -9.60 7.73
N PHE A 39 -9.21 -8.93 7.12
CA PHE A 39 -7.85 -9.45 6.94
C PHE A 39 -7.09 -9.58 8.27
N ILE A 40 -7.38 -8.68 9.21
CA ILE A 40 -6.97 -8.79 10.61
C ILE A 40 -8.18 -9.03 11.50
N THR A 41 -7.97 -9.77 12.57
CA THR A 41 -8.95 -9.96 13.64
C THR A 41 -9.03 -8.73 14.54
N GLU A 42 -10.07 -8.64 15.37
CA GLU A 42 -10.17 -7.58 16.40
C GLU A 42 -9.03 -7.65 17.42
N LYS A 43 -8.51 -8.85 17.70
CA LYS A 43 -7.36 -9.03 18.60
C LYS A 43 -6.10 -8.45 17.96
N GLU A 44 -5.86 -8.77 16.69
CA GLU A 44 -4.71 -8.27 15.93
C GLU A 44 -4.76 -6.75 15.76
N GLU A 45 -5.93 -6.19 15.44
CA GLU A 45 -6.12 -4.73 15.41
C GLU A 45 -5.79 -4.09 16.76
N ARG A 46 -6.23 -4.70 17.88
CA ARG A 46 -5.92 -4.20 19.22
C ARG A 46 -4.43 -4.27 19.53
N SER A 47 -3.74 -5.34 19.13
CA SER A 47 -2.30 -5.48 19.34
C SER A 47 -1.51 -4.43 18.55
N LEU A 48 -1.90 -4.18 17.29
CA LEU A 48 -1.33 -3.10 16.48
C LEU A 48 -1.55 -1.74 17.13
N LEU A 49 -2.78 -1.44 17.57
CA LEU A 49 -3.10 -0.16 18.21
C LEU A 49 -2.34 0.05 19.52
N ASN A 50 -2.20 -0.98 20.36
CA ASN A 50 -1.43 -0.90 21.60
C ASN A 50 0.03 -0.52 21.36
N GLU A 51 0.61 -0.98 20.25
CA GLU A 51 1.97 -0.64 19.85
C GLU A 51 2.07 0.74 19.17
N ILE A 52 1.10 1.11 18.34
CA ILE A 52 1.11 2.35 17.54
C ILE A 52 0.74 3.60 18.37
N GLU A 53 -0.33 3.53 19.16
CA GLU A 53 -0.92 4.68 19.86
C GLU A 53 0.03 5.45 20.78
N PRO A 54 0.88 4.80 21.60
CA PRO A 54 1.79 5.51 22.50
C PRO A 54 2.72 6.49 21.79
N HIS A 55 3.07 6.20 20.53
CA HIS A 55 3.90 7.04 19.68
C HIS A 55 3.06 8.08 18.93
N MET A 56 1.97 7.67 18.29
CA MET A 56 1.14 8.58 17.49
C MET A 56 0.54 9.71 18.32
N LYS A 57 0.08 9.44 19.55
CA LYS A 57 -0.53 10.46 20.43
C LYS A 57 0.40 11.62 20.79
N ARG A 58 1.72 11.46 20.64
CA ARG A 58 2.73 12.50 20.89
C ARG A 58 2.92 13.43 19.69
N LEU A 59 2.44 13.03 18.52
CA LEU A 59 2.50 13.83 17.29
C LEU A 59 1.24 14.70 17.18
N ARG A 60 1.43 15.92 16.66
CA ARG A 60 0.34 16.85 16.35
C ARG A 60 -0.20 16.55 14.96
N TYR A 61 -1.49 16.79 14.75
CA TYR A 61 -2.05 16.79 13.40
C TYR A 61 -1.48 17.98 12.60
N GLU A 62 -0.95 17.67 11.42
CA GLU A 62 -0.45 18.59 10.43
C GLU A 62 -1.58 19.02 9.49
N LYS A 63 -1.61 20.30 9.12
CA LYS A 63 -2.66 20.85 8.25
C LYS A 63 -2.45 20.54 6.78
N SER A 64 -1.20 20.40 6.34
CA SER A 64 -0.82 20.07 4.96
C SER A 64 0.63 19.59 4.91
N HIS A 65 0.91 18.66 4.02
CA HIS A 65 2.27 18.24 3.64
C HIS A 65 2.84 19.18 2.55
N TRP A 66 4.13 19.08 2.21
CA TRP A 66 4.77 19.99 1.22
C TRP A 66 4.24 19.80 -0.21
N ASP A 67 3.71 18.63 -0.52
CA ASP A 67 3.04 18.29 -1.80
C ASP A 67 1.52 18.49 -1.75
N ASP A 68 0.99 18.96 -0.61
CA ASP A 68 -0.43 19.21 -0.35
C ASP A 68 -1.35 17.98 -0.54
N ALA A 69 -0.79 16.76 -0.56
CA ALA A 69 -1.56 15.54 -0.83
C ALA A 69 -2.42 15.09 0.36
N ILE A 70 -2.01 15.41 1.59
CA ILE A 70 -2.69 14.95 2.81
C ILE A 70 -2.98 16.12 3.75
N HIS A 71 -4.19 16.16 4.30
CA HIS A 71 -4.66 17.17 5.26
C HIS A 71 -5.16 16.57 6.56
N LEU A 72 -4.86 17.24 7.67
CA LEU A 72 -5.25 16.84 9.03
C LEU A 72 -4.85 15.41 9.34
N PHE A 73 -3.56 15.15 9.22
CA PHE A 73 -2.94 13.85 9.44
C PHE A 73 -1.75 13.98 10.39
N ARG A 74 -1.29 12.84 10.90
CA ARG A 74 0.03 12.71 11.50
C ARG A 74 0.57 11.37 11.07
N GLU A 75 1.88 11.30 10.86
CA GLU A 75 2.49 10.10 10.31
C GLU A 75 3.84 9.79 10.92
N ARG A 76 4.27 8.55 10.73
CA ARG A 76 5.62 8.10 11.07
C ARG A 76 5.96 6.83 10.31
N GLU A 77 7.24 6.53 10.29
CA GLU A 77 7.78 5.26 9.82
C GLU A 77 8.15 4.37 11.00
N GLN A 78 7.88 3.06 10.89
CA GLN A 78 8.27 2.07 11.88
C GLN A 78 8.92 0.85 11.23
N ARG A 79 10.11 0.48 11.71
CA ARG A 79 10.87 -0.69 11.24
C ARG A 79 10.77 -1.90 12.17
N ARG A 80 10.77 -1.68 13.48
CA ARG A 80 10.74 -2.74 14.49
C ARG A 80 9.33 -2.87 15.02
N TRP A 81 8.81 -4.10 14.99
CA TRP A 81 7.53 -4.47 15.56
C TRP A 81 7.72 -5.48 16.68
N SER A 82 6.76 -5.59 17.59
CA SER A 82 6.69 -6.75 18.50
C SER A 82 6.57 -8.05 17.70
N GLU A 83 6.93 -9.19 18.29
CA GLU A 83 6.83 -10.49 17.61
C GLU A 83 5.39 -10.80 17.13
N GLU A 84 4.39 -10.44 17.93
CA GLU A 84 2.98 -10.59 17.55
C GLU A 84 2.65 -9.74 16.31
N ASN A 85 3.04 -8.47 16.29
CA ASN A 85 2.72 -7.57 15.19
C ASN A 85 3.59 -7.81 13.95
N GLU A 86 4.85 -8.22 14.09
CA GLU A 86 5.70 -8.56 12.94
C GLU A 86 5.11 -9.72 12.14
N SER A 87 4.46 -10.70 12.80
CA SER A 87 3.75 -11.78 12.11
C SER A 87 2.60 -11.27 11.22
N ILE A 88 1.90 -10.21 11.66
CA ILE A 88 0.83 -9.57 10.90
C ILE A 88 1.42 -8.80 9.72
N ILE A 89 2.49 -8.01 9.95
CA ILE A 89 3.19 -7.27 8.90
C ILE A 89 3.74 -8.23 7.84
N GLN A 90 4.30 -9.37 8.25
CA GLN A 90 4.78 -10.38 7.32
C GLN A 90 3.62 -10.99 6.50
N ARG A 91 2.46 -11.23 7.12
CA ARG A 91 1.27 -11.69 6.40
C ARG A 91 0.80 -10.68 5.35
N VAL A 92 0.93 -9.38 5.60
CA VAL A 92 0.67 -8.34 4.58
C VAL A 92 1.65 -8.48 3.42
N ARG A 93 2.95 -8.58 3.72
CA ARG A 93 4.01 -8.71 2.70
C ARG A 93 3.78 -9.93 1.81
N ASP A 94 3.54 -11.09 2.42
CA ASP A 94 3.33 -12.36 1.71
C ASP A 94 2.10 -12.34 0.80
N LYS A 95 1.09 -11.52 1.12
CA LYS A 95 -0.11 -11.34 0.30
C LYS A 95 0.04 -10.29 -0.80
N SER A 96 0.97 -9.36 -0.63
CA SER A 96 1.07 -8.16 -1.47
C SER A 96 2.17 -8.27 -2.51
N PHE A 97 3.30 -8.88 -2.14
CA PHE A 97 4.53 -8.94 -2.92
C PHE A 97 4.82 -10.38 -3.37
N LYS A 98 5.55 -10.56 -4.48
CA LYS A 98 5.93 -11.90 -4.92
C LYS A 98 7.01 -12.44 -4.00
N LYS A 99 7.12 -13.77 -3.93
CA LYS A 99 8.14 -14.43 -3.12
C LYS A 99 9.53 -14.01 -3.60
N GLY A 100 10.29 -13.37 -2.72
CA GLY A 100 11.64 -12.88 -3.02
C GLY A 100 11.70 -11.41 -3.45
N ASP A 101 10.56 -10.75 -3.66
CA ASP A 101 10.55 -9.31 -3.91
C ASP A 101 11.09 -8.57 -2.69
N ALA A 102 12.01 -7.66 -2.96
CA ALA A 102 12.56 -6.82 -1.92
C ALA A 102 11.58 -5.68 -1.63
N HIS A 103 11.27 -5.49 -0.34
CA HIS A 103 10.30 -4.50 0.12
C HIS A 103 10.95 -3.50 1.08
N LEU A 104 10.30 -2.35 1.27
CA LEU A 104 10.76 -1.39 2.27
C LEU A 104 10.73 -2.04 3.66
N SER A 105 11.80 -1.82 4.42
CA SER A 105 11.88 -2.28 5.81
C SER A 105 11.10 -1.36 6.76
N TYR A 106 10.95 -0.08 6.39
CA TYR A 106 10.10 0.86 7.11
C TYR A 106 8.66 0.74 6.60
N VAL A 107 7.75 0.58 7.56
CA VAL A 107 6.30 0.53 7.35
C VAL A 107 5.74 1.89 7.72
N HIS A 108 4.98 2.46 6.79
CA HIS A 108 4.38 3.77 6.96
C HIS A 108 3.12 3.67 7.80
N ILE A 109 3.01 4.47 8.85
CA ILE A 109 1.82 4.57 9.70
C ILE A 109 1.24 5.96 9.53
N LEU A 110 0.04 6.03 8.97
CA LEU A 110 -0.70 7.27 8.73
C LEU A 110 -1.96 7.31 9.61
N ASP A 111 -2.07 8.30 10.47
CA ASP A 111 -3.25 8.56 11.31
C ASP A 111 -3.97 9.81 10.78
N LEU A 112 -5.16 9.59 10.24
CA LEU A 112 -5.99 10.59 9.61
C LEU A 112 -7.12 10.99 10.56
N HIS A 113 -7.28 12.30 10.79
CA HIS A 113 -8.39 12.84 11.56
C HIS A 113 -9.74 12.53 10.88
N LYS A 114 -10.86 12.59 11.62
CA LYS A 114 -12.21 12.41 11.04
C LYS A 114 -12.54 13.40 9.92
N ASP A 115 -11.96 14.60 10.00
CA ASP A 115 -12.06 15.67 9.00
C ASP A 115 -10.87 15.67 8.02
N GLY A 116 -9.95 14.70 8.15
CA GLY A 116 -8.78 14.57 7.29
C GLY A 116 -9.10 13.91 5.95
N VAL A 117 -8.37 14.35 4.92
CA VAL A 117 -8.54 13.90 3.54
C VAL A 117 -7.17 13.62 2.94
N ILE A 118 -7.13 12.60 2.07
CA ILE A 118 -6.00 12.37 1.17
C ILE A 118 -6.51 12.76 -0.22
N LYS A 119 -5.94 13.80 -0.82
CA LYS A 119 -6.30 14.30 -2.15
C LYS A 119 -5.80 13.35 -3.26
N PRO A 120 -6.35 13.44 -4.49
CA PRO A 120 -5.89 12.64 -5.63
C PRO A 120 -4.41 12.82 -5.90
N HIS A 121 -3.63 11.75 -5.78
CA HIS A 121 -2.20 11.74 -6.08
C HIS A 121 -1.71 10.37 -6.56
N ILE A 122 -0.51 10.35 -7.15
CA ILE A 122 0.21 9.11 -7.50
C ILE A 122 1.48 9.07 -6.65
N ASP A 123 1.70 7.99 -5.92
CA ASP A 123 2.91 7.82 -5.08
C ASP A 123 4.17 7.94 -5.94
N SER A 124 5.16 8.66 -5.41
CA SER A 124 6.41 8.91 -6.10
C SER A 124 7.14 7.61 -6.43
N ILE A 125 7.49 7.42 -7.71
CA ILE A 125 8.29 6.29 -8.20
C ILE A 125 9.70 6.25 -7.60
N ARG A 126 10.15 7.35 -6.98
CA ARG A 126 11.45 7.41 -6.30
C ARG A 126 11.45 6.68 -4.96
N TYR A 127 10.27 6.53 -4.34
CA TYR A 127 10.12 6.02 -2.97
C TYR A 127 9.23 4.78 -2.89
N CYS A 128 8.43 4.49 -3.91
CA CYS A 128 7.54 3.33 -3.97
C CYS A 128 7.71 2.57 -5.29
N GLY A 129 7.84 1.24 -5.21
CA GLY A 129 7.82 0.33 -6.34
C GLY A 129 6.41 0.11 -6.92
N ASP A 130 6.15 -1.09 -7.40
CA ASP A 130 4.92 -1.46 -8.11
C ASP A 130 3.70 -1.65 -7.21
N VAL A 131 3.86 -1.87 -5.91
CA VAL A 131 2.77 -2.29 -5.02
C VAL A 131 2.69 -1.47 -3.74
N ILE A 132 1.50 -0.95 -3.47
CA ILE A 132 1.11 -0.30 -2.21
C ILE A 132 0.04 -1.15 -1.56
N SER A 133 0.21 -1.51 -0.30
CA SER A 133 -0.79 -2.27 0.44
C SER A 133 -1.00 -1.70 1.83
N GLY A 134 -2.24 -1.39 2.19
CA GLY A 134 -2.59 -0.73 3.43
C GLY A 134 -3.59 -1.52 4.25
N MET A 135 -3.25 -1.81 5.51
CA MET A 135 -4.23 -2.27 6.49
C MET A 135 -5.02 -1.08 7.02
N CYS A 136 -6.34 -1.24 7.16
CA CYS A 136 -7.24 -0.20 7.67
C CYS A 136 -7.61 -0.48 9.14
N LEU A 137 -7.39 0.47 10.03
CA LEU A 137 -7.71 0.37 11.46
C LEU A 137 -8.72 1.45 11.86
N LEU A 138 -9.43 1.21 12.96
CA LEU A 138 -10.40 2.12 13.62
C LEU A 138 -11.70 2.38 12.86
N SER A 139 -11.66 2.80 11.59
CA SER A 139 -12.86 3.19 10.85
C SER A 139 -12.82 2.78 9.38
N ASP A 140 -14.00 2.70 8.78
CA ASP A 140 -14.19 2.49 7.35
C ASP A 140 -13.82 3.76 6.56
N ALA A 141 -13.57 3.60 5.26
CA ALA A 141 -13.44 4.70 4.32
C ALA A 141 -13.73 4.27 2.87
N VAL A 142 -13.73 5.24 1.97
CA VAL A 142 -13.76 5.04 0.51
C VAL A 142 -12.41 5.46 -0.06
N LEU A 143 -11.74 4.51 -0.72
CA LEU A 143 -10.54 4.75 -1.52
C LEU A 143 -10.98 4.91 -2.98
N ARG A 144 -10.81 6.10 -3.56
CA ARG A 144 -11.18 6.37 -4.95
C ARG A 144 -9.95 6.39 -5.83
N LEU A 145 -10.04 5.71 -6.97
CA LEU A 145 -9.05 5.79 -8.05
C LEU A 145 -9.62 6.55 -9.24
N ARG A 146 -8.85 7.47 -9.81
CA ARG A 146 -9.21 8.23 -11.03
C ARG A 146 -8.12 8.09 -12.08
N HIS A 147 -8.48 7.77 -13.31
CA HIS A 147 -7.49 7.63 -14.39
C HIS A 147 -6.76 8.96 -14.61
N LYS A 148 -5.43 8.94 -14.69
CA LYS A 148 -4.59 10.15 -14.74
C LYS A 148 -4.94 11.11 -15.89
N ASP A 149 -5.39 10.56 -17.03
CA ASP A 149 -5.74 11.34 -18.23
C ASP A 149 -7.25 11.52 -18.45
N ARG A 150 -8.09 10.77 -17.71
CA ARG A 150 -9.57 10.74 -17.89
C ARG A 150 -10.28 10.82 -16.53
N LYS A 151 -9.86 11.80 -15.72
CA LYS A 151 -10.10 11.88 -14.27
C LYS A 151 -11.58 11.96 -13.85
N ASP A 152 -12.43 12.52 -14.71
CA ASP A 152 -13.86 12.70 -14.45
C ASP A 152 -14.73 11.62 -15.09
N GLU A 153 -14.13 10.78 -15.93
CA GLU A 153 -14.82 9.74 -16.69
C GLU A 153 -14.57 8.35 -16.10
N LEU A 154 -13.29 8.03 -15.87
CA LEU A 154 -12.86 6.71 -15.43
C LEU A 154 -12.52 6.74 -13.94
N ILE A 155 -13.54 6.52 -13.13
CA ILE A 155 -13.47 6.53 -11.66
C ILE A 155 -13.92 5.18 -11.11
N VAL A 156 -13.13 4.60 -10.21
CA VAL A 156 -13.49 3.38 -9.48
C VAL A 156 -13.29 3.60 -8.00
N ASP A 157 -14.32 3.28 -7.21
CA ASP A 157 -14.27 3.35 -5.76
C ASP A 157 -14.07 1.96 -5.17
N PHE A 158 -13.28 1.91 -4.10
CA PHE A 158 -13.09 0.75 -3.26
C PHE A 158 -13.65 1.06 -1.87
N PHE A 159 -14.58 0.23 -1.40
CA PHE A 159 -14.95 0.26 0.01
C PHE A 159 -13.84 -0.43 0.81
N VAL A 160 -13.21 0.32 1.71
CA VAL A 160 -12.09 -0.16 2.53
C VAL A 160 -12.51 -0.20 4.00
N PRO A 161 -13.21 -1.28 4.44
CA PRO A 161 -13.70 -1.35 5.80
C PRO A 161 -12.57 -1.48 6.81
N ARG A 162 -12.85 -1.10 8.05
CA ARG A 162 -12.00 -1.39 9.21
C ARG A 162 -11.60 -2.87 9.19
N ARG A 163 -10.33 -3.12 9.49
CA ARG A 163 -9.63 -4.42 9.45
C ARG A 163 -9.42 -5.03 8.06
N CYS A 164 -9.72 -4.31 6.97
CA CYS A 164 -9.36 -4.80 5.65
C CYS A 164 -7.87 -4.61 5.34
N LEU A 165 -7.42 -5.32 4.31
CA LEU A 165 -6.19 -5.01 3.56
C LEU A 165 -6.61 -4.57 2.14
N TYR A 166 -6.24 -3.36 1.72
CA TYR A 166 -6.30 -2.99 0.31
C TYR A 166 -4.93 -3.16 -0.33
N ARG A 167 -4.92 -3.55 -1.61
CA ARG A 167 -3.74 -3.58 -2.48
C ARG A 167 -4.02 -2.71 -3.70
N MET A 168 -3.07 -1.88 -4.07
CA MET A 168 -3.01 -1.17 -5.34
C MET A 168 -1.66 -1.45 -5.95
N GLY A 169 -1.66 -2.14 -7.09
CA GLY A 169 -0.46 -2.53 -7.79
C GLY A 169 -0.42 -2.09 -9.24
N GLU A 170 0.76 -2.16 -9.84
CA GLU A 170 1.00 -2.11 -11.28
C GLU A 170 0.14 -1.06 -12.00
N TYR A 171 -0.79 -1.49 -12.86
CA TYR A 171 -1.63 -0.61 -13.66
C TYR A 171 -2.43 0.38 -12.79
N GLY A 172 -3.07 -0.08 -11.73
CA GLY A 172 -3.79 0.80 -10.80
C GLY A 172 -2.87 1.78 -10.06
N ARG A 173 -1.63 1.39 -9.75
CA ARG A 173 -0.65 2.24 -9.04
C ARG A 173 -0.03 3.34 -9.91
N TYR A 174 0.07 3.12 -11.23
CA TYR A 174 0.75 4.07 -12.14
C TYR A 174 -0.21 4.88 -13.00
N GLU A 175 -1.36 4.32 -13.37
CA GLU A 175 -2.29 4.96 -14.31
C GLU A 175 -3.44 5.69 -13.61
N PHE A 176 -3.57 5.53 -12.29
CA PHE A 176 -4.63 6.15 -11.50
C PHE A 176 -4.06 6.95 -10.32
N THR A 177 -4.60 8.15 -10.13
CA THR A 177 -4.47 8.83 -8.83
C THR A 177 -5.34 8.11 -7.81
N HIS A 178 -4.92 8.10 -6.55
CA HIS A 178 -5.70 7.58 -5.45
C HIS A 178 -5.98 8.66 -4.40
N GLU A 179 -7.12 8.55 -3.73
CA GLU A 179 -7.58 9.47 -2.70
C GLU A 179 -8.43 8.76 -1.65
N VAL A 180 -8.46 9.29 -0.42
CA VAL A 180 -9.37 8.83 0.64
C VAL A 180 -10.38 9.94 0.88
N LEU A 181 -11.62 9.70 0.46
CA LEU A 181 -12.67 10.72 0.35
C LEU A 181 -13.00 11.35 1.69
N GLY A 182 -13.03 12.68 1.75
CA GLY A 182 -13.44 13.46 2.92
C GLY A 182 -14.90 13.24 3.30
N LYS A 183 -15.29 13.67 4.50
CA LYS A 183 -16.63 13.41 5.08
C LYS A 183 -17.81 13.83 4.18
N ASP A 184 -17.63 14.90 3.40
CA ASP A 184 -18.70 15.47 2.57
C ASP A 184 -18.87 14.72 1.24
N GLU A 185 -17.87 13.93 0.83
CA GLU A 185 -17.83 13.18 -0.43
C GLU A 185 -17.78 11.67 -0.22
N SER A 186 -17.72 11.20 1.04
CA SER A 186 -17.53 9.79 1.37
C SER A 186 -18.82 9.00 1.14
N PHE A 187 -19.04 8.59 -0.11
CA PHE A 187 -20.12 7.73 -0.54
C PHE A 187 -19.56 6.54 -1.32
N PHE A 188 -20.11 5.36 -1.07
CA PHE A 188 -19.81 4.15 -1.82
C PHE A 188 -21.10 3.60 -2.42
N ASN A 189 -21.16 3.51 -3.76
CA ASN A 189 -22.35 3.07 -4.49
C ASN A 189 -23.64 3.80 -4.02
N GLY A 190 -23.56 5.13 -3.90
CA GLY A 190 -24.66 5.99 -3.45
C GLY A 190 -24.97 5.95 -1.94
N ARG A 191 -24.29 5.11 -1.15
CA ARG A 191 -24.49 5.02 0.30
C ARG A 191 -23.43 5.81 1.06
N PRO A 192 -23.79 6.64 2.05
CA PRO A 192 -22.81 7.38 2.83
C PRO A 192 -21.94 6.42 3.65
N VAL A 193 -20.64 6.70 3.68
CA VAL A 193 -19.64 6.02 4.52
C VAL A 193 -19.13 7.06 5.53
N PRO A 194 -19.67 7.09 6.77
CA PRO A 194 -19.27 8.07 7.76
C PRO A 194 -17.76 8.03 8.03
N ARG A 195 -17.09 9.18 7.94
CA ARG A 195 -15.68 9.31 8.28
C ARG A 195 -15.51 9.47 9.80
N ASP A 196 -14.54 8.74 10.33
CA ASP A 196 -14.01 8.93 11.68
C ASP A 196 -12.47 8.89 11.62
N ARG A 197 -11.81 9.00 12.78
CA ARG A 197 -10.37 8.81 12.89
C ARG A 197 -9.98 7.44 12.34
N ARG A 198 -9.01 7.44 11.43
CA ARG A 198 -8.55 6.24 10.72
C ARG A 198 -7.05 6.13 10.82
N ILE A 199 -6.54 4.95 11.16
CA ILE A 199 -5.12 4.65 11.03
C ILE A 199 -4.94 3.67 9.87
N SER A 200 -3.97 3.93 9.00
CA SER A 200 -3.49 2.97 8.00
C SER A 200 -2.05 2.58 8.25
N VAL A 201 -1.77 1.29 8.11
CA VAL A 201 -0.42 0.71 8.17
C VAL A 201 -0.08 0.24 6.76
N ILE A 202 0.78 0.99 6.08
CA ILE A 202 1.07 0.87 4.65
C ILE A 202 2.45 0.24 4.43
N CYS A 203 2.44 -0.89 3.73
CA CYS A 203 3.63 -1.53 3.19
C CYS A 203 3.78 -1.19 1.70
N ARG A 204 5.03 -0.95 1.29
CA ARG A 204 5.40 -0.71 -0.12
C ARG A 204 6.59 -1.57 -0.50
N ASP A 205 6.65 -1.97 -1.75
CA ASP A 205 7.83 -2.59 -2.34
C ASP A 205 8.91 -1.56 -2.69
N LEU A 206 10.13 -2.04 -2.96
CA LEU A 206 11.24 -1.16 -3.29
C LEU A 206 11.07 -0.51 -4.67
N PRO A 207 11.53 0.74 -4.84
CA PRO A 207 11.60 1.37 -6.16
C PRO A 207 12.40 0.51 -7.16
N LYS A 208 11.93 0.40 -8.40
CA LYS A 208 12.61 -0.37 -9.47
C LYS A 208 14.07 0.02 -9.65
N ALA A 209 14.35 1.33 -9.70
CA ALA A 209 15.71 1.84 -9.83
C ALA A 209 16.63 1.37 -8.68
N PHE A 210 16.09 1.19 -7.48
CA PHE A 210 16.85 0.68 -6.34
C PHE A 210 17.14 -0.82 -6.48
N VAL A 211 16.14 -1.60 -6.90
CA VAL A 211 16.30 -3.04 -7.19
C VAL A 211 17.35 -3.26 -8.28
N GLU A 212 17.22 -2.55 -9.40
CA GLU A 212 18.18 -2.61 -10.52
C GLU A 212 19.60 -2.22 -10.10
N ALA A 213 19.74 -1.20 -9.25
CA ALA A 213 21.05 -0.80 -8.73
C ALA A 213 21.66 -1.87 -7.82
N GLN A 214 20.85 -2.53 -6.98
CA GLN A 214 21.30 -3.64 -6.13
C GLN A 214 21.73 -4.87 -6.95
N GLU A 215 21.00 -5.19 -8.01
CA GLU A 215 21.35 -6.28 -8.93
C GLU A 215 22.67 -6.00 -9.64
N ARG A 216 22.84 -4.81 -10.23
CA ARG A 216 24.11 -4.39 -10.84
C ARG A 216 25.28 -4.42 -9.86
N ALA A 217 25.07 -3.98 -8.62
CA ALA A 217 26.11 -4.02 -7.60
C ALA A 217 26.53 -5.46 -7.24
N LYS A 218 25.56 -6.39 -7.15
CA LYS A 218 25.84 -7.82 -6.91
C LYS A 218 26.59 -8.45 -8.09
N GLU A 219 26.22 -8.11 -9.32
CA GLU A 219 26.92 -8.58 -10.52
C GLU A 219 28.38 -8.12 -10.52
N ILE A 220 28.64 -6.83 -10.28
CA ILE A 220 30.00 -6.27 -10.21
C ILE A 220 30.81 -6.96 -9.11
N ALA A 221 30.22 -7.18 -7.94
CA ALA A 221 30.88 -7.88 -6.83
C ALA A 221 31.23 -9.33 -7.21
N ALA A 222 30.31 -10.07 -7.84
CA ALA A 222 30.55 -11.45 -8.29
C ALA A 222 31.67 -11.54 -9.34
N HIS A 223 31.72 -10.61 -10.30
CA HIS A 223 32.78 -10.56 -11.31
C HIS A 223 34.14 -10.18 -10.70
N SER A 224 34.15 -9.29 -9.71
CA SER A 224 35.39 -8.89 -9.01
C SER A 224 35.98 -10.03 -8.17
N VAL A 225 35.12 -10.87 -7.57
CA VAL A 225 35.55 -12.08 -6.84
C VAL A 225 36.10 -13.13 -7.81
N GLY A 226 35.43 -13.38 -8.94
CA GLY A 226 35.92 -14.30 -9.97
C GLY A 226 37.25 -13.88 -10.59
N ALA A 227 37.46 -12.58 -10.83
CA ALA A 227 38.71 -12.04 -11.35
C ALA A 227 39.88 -12.19 -10.35
N LYS A 228 39.63 -12.04 -9.04
CA LYS A 228 40.64 -12.26 -7.99
C LYS A 228 41.07 -13.73 -7.89
N ILE A 229 40.11 -14.66 -7.92
CA ILE A 229 40.38 -16.11 -7.87
C ILE A 229 41.22 -16.55 -9.07
N ASN A 230 40.90 -16.05 -10.28
CA ASN A 230 41.67 -16.38 -11.49
C ASN A 230 43.06 -15.72 -11.53
N GLY A 231 43.21 -14.53 -10.94
CA GLY A 231 44.50 -13.83 -10.80
C GLY A 231 45.46 -14.50 -9.81
N GLU A 232 44.94 -15.04 -8.71
CA GLU A 232 45.74 -15.81 -7.73
C GLU A 232 46.17 -17.17 -8.28
N ALA A 233 45.32 -17.84 -9.06
CA ALA A 233 45.65 -19.10 -9.72
C ALA A 233 46.79 -18.95 -10.76
N THR A 234 46.78 -17.86 -11.54
CA THR A 234 47.81 -17.59 -12.56
C THR A 234 49.15 -17.10 -12.00
N GLN A 235 49.18 -16.53 -10.79
CA GLN A 235 50.44 -16.20 -10.11
C GLN A 235 51.13 -17.43 -9.49
N ASN A 236 50.36 -18.41 -9.00
CA ASN A 236 50.92 -19.63 -8.43
C ASN A 236 51.49 -20.61 -9.47
N GLU A 237 51.08 -20.53 -10.73
CA GLU A 237 51.67 -21.33 -11.82
C GLU A 237 52.99 -20.77 -12.37
N LYS A 238 53.31 -19.49 -12.11
CA LYS A 238 54.58 -18.88 -12.55
C LYS A 238 55.72 -18.97 -11.53
N LEU A 239 55.49 -19.60 -10.39
CA LEU A 239 56.47 -19.80 -9.31
C LEU A 239 56.95 -21.27 -9.19
N LYS A 240 56.74 -22.09 -10.22
CA LYS A 240 57.31 -23.44 -10.33
C LYS A 240 58.27 -23.54 -11.51
#